data_AF-X0K461-F1
#
_entry.id   AF-X0K461-F1
#
_cell.length_a   1.000
_cell.length_b   1.000
_cell.length_c   1.000
_cell.angle_alpha   90.00
_cell.angle_beta   90.00
_cell.angle_gamma   90.00
#
_symmetry.space_group_name_H-M   'P 1'
#
loop_
_entity.id
_entity.type
_entity.pdbx_description
1 polymer ?
#
loop_
_entity_poly.entity_id
_entity_poly.type
_entity_poly.pdbx_seq_one_letter_code
_entity_poly.pdbx_strand_id
1 'polypeptide(L)'
;MDTQKSPELISGQMTGALIIYAGTFMRYSLAVTPKNYLLFACHFVNAGAQLTQGYRYLNYHYWGGKENMPKEQLAQAAEAAKGKVEKATEKVQNAVSK
;
A
#
# COMPACT_ATOMS: atom_id res chain seq x y z
N MET A 1 -6.24 0.16 10.58
CA MET A 1 -5.09 -0.51 9.91
C MET A 1 -5.20 -0.32 8.40
N ASP A 2 -4.11 -0.27 7.62
CA ASP A 2 -4.19 0.04 6.17
C ASP A 2 -5.01 -0.99 5.37
N THR A 3 -5.03 -2.23 5.86
CA THR A 3 -5.87 -3.33 5.38
C THR A 3 -7.38 -3.13 5.56
N GLN A 4 -7.81 -2.13 6.33
CA GLN A 4 -9.24 -1.79 6.53
C GLN A 4 -9.69 -0.64 5.64
N LYS A 5 -8.76 0.08 5.00
CA LYS A 5 -9.12 1.10 4.01
C LYS A 5 -9.60 0.43 2.74
N SER A 6 -10.42 1.15 1.98
CA SER A 6 -10.97 0.61 0.75
C SER A 6 -9.89 0.21 -0.25
N PRO A 7 -10.07 -0.95 -0.89
CA PRO A 7 -9.14 -1.44 -1.90
C PRO A 7 -9.13 -0.59 -3.18
N GLU A 8 -10.11 0.29 -3.41
CA GLU A 8 -10.10 1.23 -4.53
C GLU A 8 -8.97 2.26 -4.45
N LEU A 9 -8.48 2.55 -3.23
CA LEU A 9 -7.36 3.46 -3.02
C LEU A 9 -6.01 2.80 -3.32
N ILE A 10 -5.97 1.50 -3.62
CA ILE A 10 -4.73 0.77 -3.87
C ILE A 10 -4.30 1.00 -5.33
N SER A 11 -3.11 1.57 -5.51
CA SER A 11 -2.48 1.69 -6.83
C SER A 11 -1.77 0.38 -7.20
N GLY A 12 -2.28 -0.30 -8.24
CA GLY A 12 -1.67 -1.53 -8.75
C GLY A 12 -0.25 -1.33 -9.29
N GLN A 13 0.00 -0.22 -10.01
CA GLN A 13 1.32 0.10 -10.57
C GLN A 13 2.36 0.33 -9.47
N MET A 14 2.00 1.10 -8.45
CA MET A 14 2.87 1.34 -7.29
C MET A 14 3.15 0.04 -6.52
N THR A 15 2.12 -0.76 -6.28
CA THR A 15 2.22 -2.04 -5.57
C THR A 15 3.14 -3.00 -6.30
N GLY A 16 2.98 -3.15 -7.62
CA GLY A 16 3.84 -3.97 -8.47
C GLY A 16 5.30 -3.49 -8.46
N ALA A 17 5.51 -2.18 -8.61
CA ALA A 17 6.86 -1.60 -8.56
C ALA A 17 7.56 -1.87 -7.22
N LEU A 18 6.85 -1.73 -6.09
CA LEU A 18 7.39 -1.98 -4.76
C LEU A 18 7.74 -3.46 -4.53
N ILE A 19 6.95 -4.39 -5.08
CA ILE A 19 7.25 -5.83 -5.02
C ILE A 19 8.56 -6.13 -5.78
N ILE A 20 8.72 -5.62 -6.99
CA ILE A 20 9.94 -5.82 -7.81
C ILE A 20 11.16 -5.20 -7.12
N TYR A 21 11.00 -3.99 -6.60
CA TYR A 21 12.02 -3.30 -5.83
C TYR A 21 12.45 -4.15 -4.63
N ALA A 22 11.52 -4.62 -3.80
CA ALA A 22 11.82 -5.46 -2.64
C ALA A 22 12.54 -6.76 -3.05
N GLY A 23 12.10 -7.41 -4.14
CA GLY A 23 12.75 -8.60 -4.69
C GLY A 23 14.22 -8.36 -5.08
N THR A 24 14.49 -7.21 -5.70
CA THR A 24 15.84 -6.80 -6.10
C THR A 24 16.75 -6.64 -4.87
N PHE A 25 16.25 -5.97 -3.84
CA PHE A 25 17.01 -5.75 -2.60
C PHE A 25 17.21 -7.03 -1.79
N MET A 26 16.25 -7.97 -1.80
CA MET A 26 16.44 -9.30 -1.22
C MET A 26 17.53 -10.10 -1.95
N ARG A 27 17.61 -10.01 -3.28
CA ARG A 27 18.68 -10.68 -4.03
C ARG A 27 20.04 -10.08 -3.70
N TYR A 28 20.11 -8.74 -3.64
CA TYR A 28 21.30 -7.99 -3.29
C TYR A 28 21.81 -8.35 -1.90
N SER A 29 20.92 -8.40 -0.89
CA SER A 29 21.29 -8.70 0.49
C SER A 29 21.94 -10.08 0.69
N LEU A 30 21.62 -11.03 -0.19
CA LEU A 30 22.24 -12.37 -0.23
C LEU A 30 23.49 -12.45 -1.12
N ALA A 31 23.65 -11.51 -2.07
CA ALA A 31 24.78 -11.46 -3.00
C ALA A 31 26.01 -10.77 -2.39
N VAL A 32 25.82 -9.81 -1.48
CA VAL A 32 26.92 -9.08 -0.83
C VAL A 32 27.65 -9.95 0.20
N THR A 33 28.94 -9.69 0.40
CA THR A 33 29.78 -10.35 1.41
C THR A 33 30.37 -9.31 2.36
N PRO A 34 30.15 -9.44 3.69
CA PRO A 34 29.32 -10.45 4.34
C PRO A 34 27.82 -10.29 4.03
N LYS A 35 27.06 -11.39 4.06
CA LYS A 35 25.62 -11.40 3.75
C LYS A 35 24.82 -10.58 4.77
N ASN A 36 23.81 -9.85 4.31
CA ASN A 36 22.99 -8.99 5.16
C ASN A 36 21.57 -9.56 5.35
N TYR A 37 21.41 -10.40 6.38
CA TYR A 37 20.12 -11.02 6.68
C TYR A 37 19.07 -10.07 7.24
N LEU A 38 19.48 -8.98 7.89
CA LEU A 38 18.56 -7.97 8.43
C LEU A 38 17.85 -7.22 7.29
N LEU A 39 18.62 -6.84 6.27
CA LEU A 39 18.08 -6.22 5.05
C LEU A 39 17.16 -7.19 4.30
N PHE A 40 17.56 -8.47 4.20
CA PHE A 40 16.70 -9.51 3.62
C PHE A 40 15.34 -9.59 4.35
N ALA A 41 15.36 -9.74 5.68
CA ALA A 41 14.15 -9.88 6.48
C ALA A 41 13.24 -8.65 6.36
N CYS A 42 13.81 -7.44 6.37
CA CYS A 42 13.07 -6.21 6.16
C CYS A 42 12.32 -6.21 4.81
N HIS A 43 13.04 -6.49 3.72
CA HIS A 43 12.41 -6.51 2.39
C HIS A 43 11.45 -7.69 2.20
N PHE A 44 11.67 -8.82 2.86
CA PHE A 44 10.75 -9.96 2.84
C PHE A 44 9.41 -9.61 3.51
N VAL A 45 9.44 -9.03 4.71
CA VAL A 45 8.22 -8.60 5.41
C VAL A 45 7.51 -7.49 4.62
N ASN A 46 8.25 -6.53 4.08
CA ASN A 46 7.68 -5.47 3.25
C ASN A 46 7.02 -6.02 1.99
N ALA A 47 7.68 -6.96 1.28
CA ALA A 47 7.11 -7.62 0.12
C ALA A 47 5.86 -8.42 0.47
N GLY A 48 5.82 -9.11 1.61
CA GLY A 48 4.63 -9.84 2.09
C GLY A 48 3.43 -8.91 2.34
N ALA A 49 3.66 -7.75 2.96
CA ALA A 49 2.62 -6.74 3.14
C ALA A 49 2.12 -6.18 1.79
N GLN A 50 3.03 -5.92 0.86
CA GLN A 50 2.72 -5.42 -0.49
C GLN A 50 1.95 -6.47 -1.32
N LEU A 51 2.30 -7.75 -1.20
CA LEU A 51 1.59 -8.86 -1.84
C LEU A 51 0.18 -9.02 -1.28
N THR A 52 0.00 -8.83 0.03
CA THR A 52 -1.34 -8.84 0.65
C THR A 52 -2.20 -7.70 0.11
N GLN A 53 -1.64 -6.49 -0.04
CA GLN A 53 -2.34 -5.37 -0.68
C GLN A 53 -2.60 -5.63 -2.17
N GLY A 54 -1.65 -6.23 -2.89
CA GLY A 54 -1.80 -6.63 -4.29
C GLY A 54 -2.89 -7.66 -4.49
N TYR A 55 -3.00 -8.65 -3.60
CA TYR A 55 -4.09 -9.61 -3.60
C TYR A 55 -5.45 -8.91 -3.40
N ARG A 56 -5.56 -7.98 -2.44
CA ARG A 56 -6.79 -7.20 -2.24
C ARG A 56 -7.16 -6.39 -3.48
N TYR A 57 -6.17 -5.80 -4.16
CA TYR A 57 -6.37 -5.07 -5.43
C TYR A 57 -6.87 -6.00 -6.53
N LEU A 58 -6.22 -7.15 -6.74
CA LEU A 58 -6.64 -8.14 -7.75
C LEU A 58 -8.03 -8.68 -7.47
N ASN A 59 -8.31 -8.99 -6.21
CA ASN A 59 -9.62 -9.44 -5.79
C ASN A 59 -10.71 -8.40 -6.07
N TYR A 60 -10.44 -7.13 -5.78
CA TYR A 60 -11.40 -6.04 -6.05
C TYR A 60 -11.62 -5.82 -7.55
N HIS A 61 -10.55 -5.65 -8.33
CA HIS A 61 -10.66 -5.20 -9.73
C HIS A 61 -10.85 -6.32 -10.74
N TYR A 62 -10.41 -7.55 -10.46
CA TYR A 62 -10.32 -8.62 -11.46
C TYR A 62 -11.02 -9.93 -11.06
N TRP A 63 -11.28 -10.19 -9.77
CA TRP A 63 -11.92 -11.43 -9.30
C TRP A 63 -13.32 -11.23 -8.69
N GLY A 64 -14.05 -10.20 -9.12
CA GLY A 64 -15.46 -10.01 -8.72
C GLY A 64 -15.66 -9.53 -7.27
N GLY A 65 -14.59 -9.17 -6.55
CA GLY A 65 -14.67 -8.62 -5.20
C GLY A 65 -15.36 -7.25 -5.14
N LYS A 66 -15.41 -6.51 -6.26
CA LYS A 66 -16.15 -5.25 -6.37
C LYS A 66 -17.67 -5.41 -6.26
N GLU A 67 -18.20 -6.52 -6.77
CA GLU A 67 -19.64 -6.80 -6.76
C GLU A 67 -20.12 -7.35 -5.41
N ASN A 68 -19.22 -8.00 -4.68
CA ASN A 68 -19.49 -8.64 -3.39
C ASN A 68 -19.13 -7.76 -2.18
N MET A 69 -18.74 -6.50 -2.40
CA MET A 69 -18.30 -5.64 -1.29
C MET A 69 -19.49 -4.94 -0.61
N PRO A 70 -19.66 -5.07 0.71
CA PRO A 70 -20.75 -4.40 1.42
C PRO A 70 -20.60 -2.87 1.32
N LYS A 71 -21.72 -2.17 1.06
CA LYS A 71 -21.79 -0.71 0.85
C LYS A 71 -21.16 0.12 1.99
N GLU A 72 -21.10 -0.43 3.20
CA GLU A 72 -20.45 0.20 4.37
C GLU A 72 -18.92 0.35 4.20
N GLN A 73 -18.26 -0.60 3.54
CA GLN A 73 -16.81 -0.52 3.28
C GLN A 73 -16.47 0.50 2.18
N LEU A 74 -17.39 0.70 1.23
CA LEU A 74 -17.31 1.78 0.23
C LEU A 74 -17.56 3.16 0.85
N ALA A 75 -18.45 3.26 1.84
CA ALA A 75 -18.68 4.50 2.57
C ALA A 75 -17.46 4.91 3.43
N GLN A 76 -16.86 3.95 4.14
CA GLN A 76 -15.63 4.18 4.92
C GLN A 76 -14.42 4.53 4.04
N ALA A 77 -14.39 4.04 2.79
CA ALA A 77 -13.43 4.45 1.76
C ALA A 77 -13.42 5.96 1.53
N ALA A 78 -14.62 6.48 1.31
CA ALA A 78 -14.87 7.84 0.88
C ALA A 78 -14.63 8.83 2.03
N GLU A 79 -15.00 8.46 3.26
CA GLU A 79 -14.67 9.25 4.45
C GLU A 79 -13.17 9.29 4.73
N ALA A 80 -12.44 8.18 4.57
CA ALA A 80 -11.00 8.16 4.78
C ALA A 80 -10.23 8.97 3.72
N ALA A 81 -10.75 9.06 2.50
CA ALA A 81 -10.22 9.95 1.46
C ALA A 81 -10.49 11.43 1.79
N LYS A 82 -11.70 11.77 2.24
CA LYS A 82 -12.06 13.13 2.67
C LYS A 82 -11.20 13.62 3.84
N GLY A 83 -11.01 12.80 4.88
CA GLY A 83 -10.20 13.20 6.04
C GLY A 83 -8.70 13.38 5.75
N LYS A 84 -8.18 12.74 4.70
CA LYS A 84 -6.80 12.98 4.22
C LYS A 84 -6.69 14.27 3.40
N VAL A 85 -7.71 14.57 2.60
CA VAL A 85 -7.78 15.82 1.84
C VAL A 85 -7.89 17.00 2.81
N GLU A 86 -8.76 16.92 3.82
CA GLU A 86 -8.92 17.96 4.85
C GLU A 86 -7.62 18.25 5.61
N LYS A 87 -6.92 17.20 6.07
CA LYS A 87 -5.62 17.35 6.75
C LYS A 87 -4.51 17.89 5.85
N ALA A 88 -4.57 17.60 4.55
CA ALA A 88 -3.63 18.16 3.59
C ALA A 88 -3.92 19.64 3.33
N THR A 89 -5.20 20.03 3.21
CA THR A 89 -5.60 21.44 3.08
C THR A 89 -5.28 22.27 4.32
N GLU A 90 -5.47 21.75 5.53
CA GLU A 90 -5.10 22.45 6.77
C GLU A 90 -3.58 22.66 6.89
N LYS A 91 -2.78 21.66 6.50
CA LYS A 91 -1.31 21.81 6.48
C LYS A 91 -0.84 22.84 5.46
N VAL A 92 -1.48 22.89 4.29
CA VAL A 92 -1.16 23.88 3.25
C VAL A 92 -1.58 25.27 3.71
N GLN A 93 -2.76 25.44 4.30
CA GLN A 93 -3.18 26.74 4.85
C GLN A 93 -2.25 27.23 5.97
N ASN A 94 -1.87 26.36 6.91
CA ASN A 94 -0.95 26.72 7.98
C ASN A 94 0.48 27.05 7.50
N ALA A 95 0.91 26.50 6.37
CA ALA A 95 2.20 26.81 5.77
C ALA A 95 2.19 28.11 4.93
N VAL A 96 1.03 28.52 4.43
CA VAL A 96 0.86 29.74 3.62
C VAL A 96 0.52 30.96 4.49
N SER A 97 -0.05 30.76 5.68
CA SER A 97 -0.34 31.82 6.65
C SER A 97 0.81 32.16 7.61
N LYS A 98 2.03 31.66 7.36
CA LYS A 98 3.23 31.88 8.16
C LYS A 98 4.34 32.50 7.32
#